data_AF-A0A7K1H0F2-F1
#
_entry.id   AF-A0A7K1H0F2-F1
#
_cell.length_a   1.000
_cell.length_b   1.000
_cell.length_c   1.000
_cell.angle_alpha   90.00
_cell.angle_beta   90.00
_cell.angle_gamma   90.00
#
_symmetry.space_group_name_H-M   'P 1'
#
loop_
_entity.id
_entity.type
_entity.pdbx_description
1 polymer ?
#
loop_
_entity_poly.entity_id
_entity_poly.type
_entity_poly.pdbx_seq_one_letter_code
_entity_poly.pdbx_strand_id
1 'polypeptide(L)'
;MDADLLVPFGDGDGAPLYCVHSASGSAYTYLPMSGMLDGRRVVGIEAPGYDSDGLPPTDLRTLADRYARVVADDCGTSEACLLGWSMGGSVAYAMAWRLRAMGIAVPLVVLVDALMHHTEAVPATREILTRFAINLAREGGGGQVEDRVVAELRAWPADAPVTQAWPLLRRGGLIPEEFDADTLNRRFEVFRRNVHALHRYAPEPGYPGRLLVIDGEDSVHGHQRWTDVAQNVRAVTVPGDHFSLWRGAGMAALVEQVREALREACPAAQKVRA
;
A
#
# COMPACT_ATOMS: atom_id res chain seq x y z
N MET A 1 16.50 -6.29 -12.82
CA MET A 1 16.18 -7.57 -12.14
C MET A 1 15.11 -7.24 -11.12
N ASP A 2 14.10 -8.06 -10.88
CA ASP A 2 12.96 -7.64 -10.04
C ASP A 2 13.31 -7.46 -8.54
N ALA A 3 14.54 -7.78 -8.14
CA ALA A 3 15.09 -7.49 -6.80
C ALA A 3 15.12 -5.97 -6.48
N ASP A 4 15.16 -5.11 -7.50
CA ASP A 4 15.17 -3.64 -7.34
C ASP A 4 13.82 -3.09 -6.81
N LEU A 5 12.84 -3.97 -6.52
CA LEU A 5 11.54 -3.62 -5.94
C LEU A 5 11.51 -3.71 -4.41
N LEU A 6 12.49 -4.38 -3.78
CA LEU A 6 12.54 -4.55 -2.34
C LEU A 6 13.37 -3.44 -1.69
N VAL A 7 12.79 -2.77 -0.71
CA VAL A 7 13.47 -1.72 0.07
C VAL A 7 13.59 -2.17 1.52
N PRO A 8 14.79 -2.57 1.98
CA PRO A 8 14.97 -2.98 3.37
C PRO A 8 14.86 -1.77 4.30
N PHE A 9 13.95 -1.85 5.27
CA PHE A 9 13.76 -0.82 6.31
C PHE A 9 14.33 -1.25 7.68
N GLY A 10 14.99 -2.41 7.74
CA GLY A 10 15.71 -2.91 8.91
C GLY A 10 16.14 -4.38 8.77
N ASP A 11 17.21 -4.76 9.46
CA ASP A 11 17.87 -6.08 9.36
C ASP A 11 17.56 -7.00 10.54
N GLY A 12 16.31 -6.91 11.03
CA GLY A 12 15.85 -7.64 12.21
C GLY A 12 15.80 -9.17 12.06
N ASP A 13 15.56 -9.86 13.18
CA ASP A 13 15.40 -11.33 13.21
C ASP A 13 13.90 -11.74 13.17
N GLY A 14 13.61 -12.94 12.67
CA GLY A 14 12.27 -13.53 12.60
C GLY A 14 11.60 -13.43 11.22
N ALA A 15 10.39 -13.99 11.07
CA ALA A 15 9.67 -13.98 9.80
C ALA A 15 9.48 -12.54 9.28
N PRO A 16 9.96 -12.19 8.07
CA PRO A 16 9.92 -10.82 7.56
C PRO A 16 8.48 -10.33 7.38
N LEU A 17 8.28 -9.03 7.63
CA LEU A 17 7.07 -8.30 7.25
C LEU A 17 7.32 -7.57 5.93
N TYR A 18 6.66 -8.00 4.86
CA TYR A 18 6.68 -7.32 3.57
C TYR A 18 5.52 -6.33 3.47
N CYS A 19 5.85 -5.06 3.27
CA CYS A 19 4.90 -3.96 3.23
C CYS A 19 4.69 -3.47 1.79
N VAL A 20 3.51 -3.71 1.23
CA VAL A 20 3.18 -3.43 -0.17
C VAL A 20 2.77 -1.98 -0.34
N HIS A 21 3.42 -1.25 -1.25
CA HIS A 21 3.13 0.16 -1.54
C HIS A 21 1.64 0.48 -1.71
N SER A 22 1.27 1.75 -1.43
CA SER A 22 -0.07 2.29 -1.73
C SER A 22 -0.21 2.62 -3.23
N ALA A 23 -1.32 3.24 -3.64
CA ALA A 23 -1.47 3.68 -5.04
C ALA A 23 -0.32 4.62 -5.50
N SER A 24 0.35 5.34 -4.59
CA SER A 24 1.51 6.21 -4.90
C SER A 24 2.71 5.44 -5.47
N GLY A 25 2.80 4.14 -5.21
CA GLY A 25 3.92 3.31 -5.62
C GLY A 25 5.10 3.32 -4.65
N SER A 26 5.08 4.21 -3.64
CA SER A 26 6.11 4.31 -2.62
C SER A 26 5.88 3.35 -1.46
N ALA A 27 6.94 2.73 -0.97
CA ALA A 27 6.91 1.97 0.28
C ALA A 27 7.36 2.79 1.50
N TYR A 28 7.82 4.02 1.32
CA TYR A 28 8.45 4.80 2.39
C TYR A 28 7.50 5.22 3.52
N THR A 29 6.18 5.13 3.34
CA THR A 29 5.20 5.32 4.42
C THR A 29 5.42 4.35 5.60
N TYR A 30 6.03 3.19 5.33
CA TYR A 30 6.28 2.15 6.32
C TYR A 30 7.56 2.36 7.13
N LEU A 31 8.47 3.23 6.68
CA LEU A 31 9.77 3.44 7.31
C LEU A 31 9.64 3.90 8.79
N PRO A 32 8.78 4.86 9.17
CA PRO A 32 8.62 5.22 10.58
C PRO A 32 8.10 4.06 11.45
N MET A 33 7.22 3.21 10.89
CA MET A 33 6.67 2.04 11.59
C MET A 33 7.74 0.96 11.81
N SER A 34 8.67 0.76 10.86
CA SER A 34 9.67 -0.32 10.96
C SER A 34 10.52 -0.21 12.24
N GLY A 35 10.91 1.02 12.61
CA GLY A 35 11.65 1.30 13.85
C GLY A 35 10.87 1.03 15.14
N MET A 36 9.56 0.76 15.05
CA MET A 36 8.69 0.51 16.21
C MET A 36 8.30 -0.98 16.35
N LEU A 37 8.76 -1.87 15.48
CA LEU A 37 8.37 -3.29 15.47
C LEU A 37 9.39 -4.22 16.13
N ASP A 38 9.93 -3.84 17.28
CA ASP A 38 10.77 -4.68 18.16
C ASP A 38 11.96 -5.38 17.45
N GLY A 39 12.60 -4.74 16.48
CA GLY A 39 13.73 -5.31 15.75
C GLY A 39 13.34 -6.46 14.80
N ARG A 40 12.10 -6.45 14.28
CA ARG A 40 11.61 -7.31 13.19
C ARG A 40 12.21 -6.87 11.84
N ARG A 41 12.52 -7.81 10.95
CA ARG A 41 12.85 -7.50 9.55
C ARG A 41 11.61 -6.95 8.83
N VAL A 42 11.70 -5.71 8.36
CA VAL A 42 10.63 -5.05 7.59
C VAL A 42 11.18 -4.66 6.23
N VAL A 43 10.47 -5.07 5.17
CA VAL A 43 10.87 -4.83 3.79
C VAL A 43 9.71 -4.17 3.06
N GLY A 44 9.93 -2.97 2.53
CA GLY A 44 9.00 -2.31 1.62
C GLY A 44 9.02 -2.97 0.24
N ILE A 45 7.87 -3.01 -0.43
CA ILE A 45 7.77 -3.39 -1.83
C ILE A 45 7.30 -2.16 -2.61
N GLU A 46 8.17 -1.64 -3.46
CA GLU A 46 7.88 -0.48 -4.31
C GLU A 46 7.31 -0.87 -5.66
N ALA A 47 6.56 0.06 -6.27
CA ALA A 47 6.05 -0.15 -7.61
C ALA A 47 7.17 -0.12 -8.65
N PRO A 48 7.13 -1.01 -9.66
CA PRO A 48 7.93 -0.82 -10.87
C PRO A 48 7.65 0.55 -11.45
N GLY A 49 8.69 1.29 -11.84
CA GLY A 49 8.51 2.66 -12.31
C GLY A 49 8.49 3.70 -11.20
N TYR A 50 8.50 3.33 -9.92
CA TYR A 50 8.75 4.29 -8.84
C TYR A 50 10.22 4.74 -8.93
N ASP A 51 11.14 3.95 -8.38
CA ASP A 51 12.59 4.22 -8.50
C ASP A 51 13.29 3.23 -9.45
N SER A 52 12.64 2.11 -9.77
CA SER A 52 13.09 1.09 -10.73
C SER A 52 12.45 1.27 -12.11
N ASP A 53 13.05 0.69 -13.16
CA ASP A 53 12.54 0.80 -14.53
C ASP A 53 11.19 0.08 -14.77
N GLY A 54 10.54 0.48 -15.86
CA GLY A 54 9.24 -0.04 -16.26
C GLY A 54 8.08 0.70 -15.62
N LEU A 55 6.90 0.08 -15.64
CA LEU A 55 5.66 0.61 -15.08
C LEU A 55 4.85 -0.56 -14.50
N PRO A 56 3.98 -0.32 -13.50
CA PRO A 56 3.19 -1.41 -12.95
C PRO A 56 2.17 -1.90 -14.00
N PRO A 57 1.90 -3.20 -14.08
CA PRO A 57 0.82 -3.73 -14.90
C PRO A 57 -0.52 -3.16 -14.44
N THR A 58 -1.47 -3.02 -15.36
CA THR A 58 -2.84 -2.54 -15.08
C THR A 58 -3.79 -3.67 -14.64
N ASP A 59 -3.23 -4.82 -14.28
CA ASP A 59 -3.93 -5.96 -13.71
C ASP A 59 -3.29 -6.28 -12.36
N LEU A 60 -4.09 -6.26 -11.31
CA LEU A 60 -3.60 -6.41 -9.94
C LEU A 60 -3.06 -7.81 -9.69
N ARG A 61 -3.62 -8.83 -10.34
CA ARG A 61 -3.17 -10.23 -10.21
C ARG A 61 -1.77 -10.39 -10.80
N THR A 62 -1.52 -9.81 -11.97
CA THR A 62 -0.18 -9.76 -12.58
C THR A 62 0.82 -9.04 -11.67
N LEU A 63 0.40 -7.95 -11.00
CA LEU A 63 1.25 -7.25 -10.05
C LEU A 63 1.59 -8.13 -8.83
N ALA A 64 0.57 -8.75 -8.25
CA ALA A 64 0.72 -9.65 -7.11
C ALA A 64 1.59 -10.88 -7.44
N ASP A 65 1.46 -11.45 -8.64
CA ASP A 65 2.30 -12.56 -9.11
C ASP A 65 3.77 -12.15 -9.18
N ARG A 66 4.05 -10.93 -9.68
CA ARG A 66 5.42 -10.40 -9.74
C ARG A 66 6.00 -10.21 -8.34
N TYR A 67 5.25 -9.56 -7.44
CA TYR A 67 5.72 -9.34 -6.06
C TYR A 67 5.87 -10.64 -5.29
N ALA A 68 4.96 -11.59 -5.44
CA ALA A 68 5.06 -12.89 -4.77
C ALA A 68 6.32 -13.65 -5.17
N ARG A 69 6.75 -13.60 -6.45
CA ARG A 69 8.02 -14.20 -6.89
C ARG A 69 9.23 -13.55 -6.22
N VAL A 70 9.27 -12.22 -6.20
CA VAL A 70 10.38 -11.47 -5.57
C VAL A 70 10.44 -11.75 -4.07
N VAL A 71 9.28 -11.79 -3.40
CA VAL A 71 9.20 -12.16 -1.99
C VAL A 71 9.64 -13.61 -1.77
N ALA A 72 9.23 -14.54 -2.62
CA ALA A 72 9.63 -15.94 -2.53
C ALA A 72 11.14 -16.14 -2.67
N ASP A 73 11.77 -15.40 -3.59
CA ASP A 73 13.21 -15.42 -3.78
C ASP A 73 13.95 -14.82 -2.55
N ASP A 74 13.41 -13.76 -1.94
CA ASP A 74 14.02 -13.09 -0.78
C ASP A 74 13.81 -13.84 0.55
N CYS A 75 12.61 -14.39 0.83
CA CYS A 75 12.35 -15.11 2.08
C CYS A 75 12.79 -16.58 2.04
N GLY A 76 13.08 -17.12 0.85
CA GLY A 76 13.35 -18.53 0.63
C GLY A 76 12.13 -19.42 0.93
N THR A 77 12.35 -20.61 1.50
CA THR A 77 11.26 -21.53 1.92
C THR A 77 10.67 -21.20 3.29
N SER A 78 10.88 -19.98 3.78
CA SER A 78 10.45 -19.55 5.11
C SER A 78 9.03 -18.97 5.08
N GLU A 79 8.55 -18.48 6.22
CA GLU A 79 7.28 -17.77 6.32
C GLU A 79 7.42 -16.30 5.88
N ALA A 80 6.34 -15.73 5.33
CA ALA A 80 6.26 -14.32 4.98
C ALA A 80 4.97 -13.69 5.54
N CYS A 81 5.11 -12.67 6.38
CA CYS A 81 3.98 -11.83 6.78
C CYS A 81 3.82 -10.69 5.77
N LEU A 82 2.58 -10.33 5.47
CA LEU A 82 2.27 -9.25 4.54
C LEU A 82 1.55 -8.12 5.24
N LEU A 83 1.83 -6.88 4.84
CA LEU A 83 1.06 -5.70 5.20
C LEU A 83 0.83 -4.87 3.95
N GLY A 84 -0.35 -4.28 3.82
CA GLY A 84 -0.63 -3.35 2.73
C GLY A 84 -1.60 -2.26 3.15
N TRP A 85 -1.30 -1.03 2.73
CA TRP A 85 -2.15 0.15 2.97
C TRP A 85 -2.91 0.52 1.71
N SER A 86 -4.18 0.88 1.83
CA SER A 86 -4.98 1.34 0.68
C SER A 86 -5.03 0.26 -0.40
N MET A 87 -4.68 0.58 -1.64
CA MET A 87 -4.46 -0.40 -2.71
C MET A 87 -3.52 -1.54 -2.31
N GLY A 88 -2.46 -1.24 -1.56
CA GLY A 88 -1.46 -2.21 -1.14
C GLY A 88 -2.07 -3.38 -0.36
N GLY A 89 -3.17 -3.15 0.37
CA GLY A 89 -3.88 -4.22 1.07
C GLY A 89 -4.53 -5.22 0.10
N SER A 90 -5.15 -4.75 -0.98
CA SER A 90 -5.71 -5.62 -2.02
C SER A 90 -4.61 -6.43 -2.73
N VAL A 91 -3.45 -5.82 -2.96
CA VAL A 91 -2.26 -6.48 -3.52
C VAL A 91 -1.70 -7.51 -2.54
N ALA A 92 -1.53 -7.17 -1.27
CA ALA A 92 -1.07 -8.09 -0.21
C ALA A 92 -2.00 -9.31 -0.07
N TYR A 93 -3.32 -9.09 -0.11
CA TYR A 93 -4.30 -10.17 -0.13
C TYR A 93 -4.12 -11.09 -1.34
N ALA A 94 -3.98 -10.53 -2.55
CA ALA A 94 -3.74 -11.32 -3.76
C ALA A 94 -2.42 -12.09 -3.68
N MET A 95 -1.34 -11.45 -3.20
CA MET A 95 -0.02 -12.05 -2.99
C MET A 95 -0.09 -13.25 -2.04
N ALA A 96 -0.89 -13.17 -0.97
CA ALA A 96 -1.02 -14.24 0.00
C ALA A 96 -1.46 -15.57 -0.65
N TRP A 97 -2.39 -15.53 -1.61
CA TRP A 97 -2.77 -16.71 -2.40
C TRP A 97 -1.60 -17.28 -3.21
N ARG A 98 -0.79 -16.41 -3.83
CA ARG A 98 0.33 -16.82 -4.69
C ARG A 98 1.45 -17.43 -3.88
N LEU A 99 1.84 -16.78 -2.79
CA LEU A 99 2.86 -17.29 -1.88
C LEU A 99 2.47 -18.67 -1.33
N ARG A 100 1.21 -18.83 -0.91
CA ARG A 100 0.70 -20.15 -0.47
C ARG A 100 0.75 -21.20 -1.58
N ALA A 101 0.39 -20.83 -2.81
CA ALA A 101 0.49 -21.73 -3.97
C ALA A 101 1.95 -22.10 -4.31
N MET A 102 2.92 -21.25 -3.96
CA MET A 102 4.36 -21.50 -4.06
C MET A 102 4.92 -22.29 -2.86
N GLY A 103 4.08 -22.66 -1.89
CA GLY A 103 4.51 -23.41 -0.70
C GLY A 103 5.04 -22.54 0.45
N ILE A 104 4.97 -21.21 0.33
CA ILE A 104 5.36 -20.27 1.38
C ILE A 104 4.21 -20.09 2.37
N ALA A 105 4.50 -20.29 3.66
CA ALA A 105 3.52 -20.02 4.70
C ALA A 105 3.30 -18.51 4.84
N VAL A 106 2.04 -18.11 4.93
CA VAL A 106 1.61 -16.71 5.16
C VAL A 106 0.85 -16.67 6.48
N PRO A 107 1.54 -16.47 7.62
CA PRO A 107 0.90 -16.55 8.93
C PRO A 107 -0.08 -15.40 9.21
N LEU A 108 0.19 -14.24 8.61
CA LEU A 108 -0.58 -13.01 8.79
C LEU A 108 -0.57 -12.14 7.53
N VAL A 109 -1.74 -11.60 7.19
CA VAL A 109 -1.87 -10.46 6.27
C VAL A 109 -2.55 -9.32 7.02
N VAL A 110 -1.93 -8.15 7.03
CA VAL A 110 -2.47 -6.93 7.62
C VAL A 110 -2.97 -6.01 6.51
N LEU A 111 -4.24 -5.63 6.59
CA LEU A 111 -4.91 -4.73 5.68
C LEU A 111 -5.18 -3.43 6.41
N VAL A 112 -4.46 -2.36 6.05
CA VAL A 112 -4.62 -1.04 6.66
C VAL A 112 -5.46 -0.18 5.74
N ASP A 113 -6.66 0.19 6.17
CA ASP A 113 -7.61 1.04 5.46
C ASP A 113 -7.70 0.68 3.98
N ALA A 114 -7.82 -0.64 3.74
CA ALA A 114 -7.63 -1.25 2.44
C ALA A 114 -8.96 -1.34 1.69
N LEU A 115 -8.90 -1.09 0.38
CA LEU A 115 -10.08 -1.11 -0.46
C LEU A 115 -10.41 -2.53 -0.93
N MET A 116 -11.67 -2.91 -0.77
CA MET A 116 -12.23 -4.10 -1.42
C MET A 116 -13.00 -3.64 -2.66
N HIS A 117 -12.35 -3.70 -3.83
CA HIS A 117 -13.07 -3.41 -5.08
C HIS A 117 -13.78 -4.66 -5.60
N HIS A 118 -14.96 -4.43 -6.16
CA HIS A 118 -15.71 -5.39 -6.96
C HIS A 118 -15.78 -4.85 -8.39
N THR A 119 -14.71 -5.04 -9.17
CA THR A 119 -14.61 -4.65 -10.60
C THR A 119 -15.51 -3.49 -11.02
N GLU A 120 -15.00 -2.27 -10.90
CA GLU A 120 -15.73 -1.03 -11.20
C GLU A 120 -15.22 -0.37 -12.49
N ALA A 121 -15.99 0.59 -13.01
CA ALA A 121 -15.50 1.43 -14.08
C ALA A 121 -14.27 2.23 -13.61
N VAL A 122 -13.22 2.22 -14.41
CA VAL A 122 -12.03 3.02 -14.10
C VAL A 122 -12.40 4.51 -14.17
N PRO A 123 -12.05 5.33 -13.16
CA PRO A 123 -12.31 6.76 -13.17
C PRO A 123 -11.68 7.46 -14.37
N ALA A 124 -12.25 8.59 -14.77
CA ALA A 124 -11.67 9.42 -15.82
C ALA A 124 -10.29 9.95 -15.40
N THR A 125 -9.40 10.19 -16.37
CA THR A 125 -8.02 10.66 -16.11
C THR A 125 -7.95 11.89 -15.20
N ARG A 126 -8.88 12.84 -15.35
CA ARG A 126 -8.97 14.05 -14.49
C ARG A 126 -9.30 13.75 -13.03
N GLU A 127 -10.09 12.71 -12.78
CA GLU A 127 -10.41 12.26 -11.41
C GLU A 127 -9.20 11.57 -10.80
N ILE A 128 -8.50 10.74 -11.58
CA ILE A 128 -7.24 10.12 -11.16
C ILE A 128 -6.20 11.20 -10.85
N LEU A 129 -6.08 12.23 -11.68
CA LEU A 129 -5.20 13.38 -11.46
C LEU A 129 -5.55 14.14 -10.17
N THR A 130 -6.85 14.34 -9.90
CA THR A 130 -7.30 14.95 -8.65
C THR A 130 -6.90 14.10 -7.44
N ARG A 131 -7.09 12.78 -7.50
CA ARG A 131 -6.67 11.84 -6.44
C ARG A 131 -5.16 11.83 -6.24
N PHE A 132 -4.38 11.89 -7.32
CA PHE A 132 -2.93 11.99 -7.28
C PHE A 132 -2.45 13.25 -6.56
N ALA A 133 -3.03 14.42 -6.89
CA ALA A 133 -2.68 15.68 -6.25
C ALA A 133 -2.99 15.67 -4.74
N ILE A 134 -4.14 15.12 -4.34
CA ILE A 134 -4.50 14.94 -2.93
C ILE A 134 -3.52 14.00 -2.23
N ASN A 135 -3.17 12.88 -2.85
CA ASN A 135 -2.25 11.91 -2.30
C ASN A 135 -0.86 12.54 -2.06
N LEU A 136 -0.29 13.25 -3.04
CA LEU A 136 0.98 13.96 -2.89
C LEU A 136 0.96 14.96 -1.73
N ALA A 137 -0.08 15.80 -1.65
CA ALA A 137 -0.18 16.82 -0.61
C ALA A 137 -0.30 16.20 0.79
N ARG A 138 -1.10 15.12 0.91
CA ARG A 138 -1.32 14.44 2.19
C ARG A 138 -0.11 13.63 2.60
N GLU A 139 0.48 12.81 1.73
CA GLU A 139 1.67 11.98 2.03
C GLU A 139 2.90 12.85 2.35
N GLY A 140 3.13 13.93 1.60
CA GLY A 140 4.27 14.83 1.81
C GLY A 140 4.18 15.74 3.04
N GLY A 141 3.11 15.64 3.83
CA GLY A 141 2.91 16.50 5.01
C GLY A 141 2.46 17.94 4.69
N GLY A 142 2.20 18.26 3.42
CA GLY A 142 1.81 19.58 2.91
C GLY A 142 0.39 20.05 3.29
N GLY A 143 -0.34 19.28 4.10
CA GLY A 143 -1.67 19.66 4.58
C GLY A 143 -2.79 19.35 3.58
N GLN A 144 -3.89 20.12 3.64
CA GLN A 144 -5.04 19.94 2.76
C GLN A 144 -4.82 20.65 1.42
N VAL A 145 -5.25 20.02 0.32
CA VAL A 145 -5.30 20.68 -0.98
C VAL A 145 -6.36 21.79 -0.94
N GLU A 146 -6.02 22.99 -1.39
CA GLU A 146 -6.99 24.09 -1.49
C GLU A 146 -8.16 23.72 -2.43
N ASP A 147 -9.39 24.01 -2.00
CA ASP A 147 -10.62 23.66 -2.73
C ASP A 147 -10.63 24.20 -4.17
N ARG A 148 -10.05 25.38 -4.40
CA ARG A 148 -9.93 25.95 -5.75
C ARG A 148 -9.12 25.06 -6.70
N VAL A 149 -8.02 24.46 -6.20
CA VAL A 149 -7.16 23.59 -7.01
C VAL A 149 -7.90 22.29 -7.30
N VAL A 150 -8.60 21.73 -6.31
CA VAL A 150 -9.46 20.54 -6.52
C VAL A 150 -10.53 20.83 -7.57
N ALA A 151 -11.19 21.99 -7.51
CA ALA A 151 -12.21 22.38 -8.47
C ALA A 151 -11.65 22.52 -9.90
N GLU A 152 -10.48 23.16 -10.06
CA GLU A 152 -9.79 23.27 -11.35
C GLU A 152 -9.41 21.90 -11.93
N LEU A 153 -8.89 20.98 -11.11
CA LEU A 153 -8.55 19.62 -11.56
C LEU A 153 -9.79 18.80 -11.94
N ARG A 154 -10.92 18.95 -11.22
CA ARG A 154 -12.18 18.30 -11.59
C ARG A 154 -12.76 18.84 -12.89
N ALA A 155 -12.55 20.12 -13.16
CA ALA A 155 -12.95 20.77 -14.41
C ALA A 155 -11.93 20.59 -15.54
N TRP A 156 -10.82 19.87 -15.29
CA TRP A 156 -9.76 19.69 -16.28
C TRP A 156 -10.29 19.06 -17.59
N PRO A 157 -9.92 19.60 -18.76
CA PRO A 157 -10.41 19.07 -20.03
C PRO A 157 -9.98 17.61 -20.22
N ALA A 158 -10.89 16.77 -20.72
CA ALA A 158 -10.65 15.34 -20.86
C ALA A 158 -9.57 15.01 -21.90
N ASP A 159 -9.36 15.89 -22.88
CA ASP A 159 -8.39 15.81 -23.97
C ASP A 159 -7.09 16.58 -23.69
N ALA A 160 -7.04 17.40 -22.63
CA ALA A 160 -5.85 18.14 -22.27
C ALA A 160 -4.75 17.21 -21.71
N PRO A 161 -3.49 17.35 -22.13
CA PRO A 161 -2.38 16.61 -21.56
C PRO A 161 -2.25 16.86 -20.05
N VAL A 162 -2.13 15.80 -19.26
CA VAL A 162 -1.93 15.89 -17.80
C VAL A 162 -0.69 16.72 -17.45
N THR A 163 0.33 16.71 -18.31
CA THR A 163 1.56 17.49 -18.14
C THR A 163 1.33 19.00 -18.00
N GLN A 164 0.23 19.51 -18.55
CA GLN A 164 -0.15 20.91 -18.44
C GLN A 164 -0.74 21.26 -17.07
N ALA A 165 -1.05 20.28 -16.22
CA ALA A 165 -1.53 20.49 -14.85
C ALA A 165 -0.39 20.75 -13.85
N TRP A 166 0.86 20.39 -14.17
CA TRP A 166 2.00 20.56 -13.23
C TRP A 166 2.23 21.99 -12.76
N PRO A 167 2.13 23.03 -13.61
CA PRO A 167 2.24 24.41 -13.14
C PRO A 167 1.12 24.79 -12.16
N LEU A 168 -0.10 24.25 -12.33
CA LEU A 168 -1.20 24.48 -11.39
C LEU A 168 -0.90 23.83 -10.04
N LEU A 169 -0.52 22.56 -10.04
CA LEU A 169 -0.19 21.82 -8.83
C LEU A 169 1.00 22.45 -8.07
N ARG A 170 2.01 22.94 -8.80
CA ARG A 170 3.16 23.64 -8.22
C ARG A 170 2.76 24.99 -7.59
N ARG A 171 1.93 25.80 -8.25
CA ARG A 171 1.40 27.04 -7.66
C ARG A 171 0.53 26.78 -6.44
N GLY A 172 -0.13 25.64 -6.38
CA GLY A 172 -0.91 25.20 -5.22
C GLY A 172 -0.06 24.62 -4.07
N GLY A 173 1.27 24.54 -4.20
CA GLY A 173 2.14 23.96 -3.18
C GLY A 173 1.98 22.44 -2.99
N LEU A 174 1.41 21.74 -3.97
CA LEU A 174 1.04 20.31 -3.85
C LEU A 174 2.12 19.38 -4.39
N ILE A 175 3.13 19.95 -5.06
CA ILE A 175 4.26 19.25 -5.63
C ILE A 175 5.52 19.71 -4.91
N PRO A 176 6.35 18.79 -4.41
CA PRO A 176 7.68 19.11 -3.90
C PRO A 176 8.51 19.85 -4.97
N GLU A 177 9.20 20.92 -4.59
CA GLU A 177 9.95 21.77 -5.53
C GLU A 177 11.04 21.00 -6.29
N GLU A 178 11.56 19.94 -5.66
CA GLU A 178 12.57 19.03 -6.20
C GLU A 178 12.06 18.17 -7.37
N PHE A 179 10.75 18.04 -7.57
CA PHE A 179 10.21 17.22 -8.65
C PHE A 179 10.14 18.01 -9.97
N ASP A 180 10.96 17.55 -10.92
CA ASP A 180 10.86 17.99 -12.32
C ASP A 180 9.64 17.36 -13.03
N ALA A 181 9.37 17.82 -14.25
CA ALA A 181 8.20 17.38 -15.01
C ALA A 181 8.24 15.89 -15.33
N ASP A 182 9.42 15.33 -15.59
CA ASP A 182 9.58 13.93 -15.98
C ASP A 182 9.34 13.00 -14.78
N THR A 183 9.85 13.38 -13.60
CA THR A 183 9.57 12.71 -12.33
C THR A 183 8.06 12.73 -12.05
N LEU A 184 7.41 13.88 -12.19
CA LEU A 184 5.96 14.00 -11.99
C LEU A 184 5.16 13.12 -12.97
N ASN A 185 5.55 13.12 -14.24
CA ASN A 185 4.92 12.28 -15.27
C ASN A 185 5.04 10.80 -14.90
N ARG A 186 6.22 10.37 -14.46
CA ARG A 186 6.48 8.99 -14.05
C ARG A 186 5.66 8.62 -12.83
N ARG A 187 5.67 9.43 -11.76
CA ARG A 187 4.90 9.20 -10.53
C ARG A 187 3.39 9.17 -10.82
N PHE A 188 2.90 10.06 -11.67
CA PHE A 188 1.50 10.06 -12.09
C PHE A 188 1.14 8.80 -12.88
N GLU A 189 1.99 8.35 -13.81
CA GLU A 189 1.73 7.14 -14.59
C GLU A 189 1.71 5.89 -13.71
N VAL A 190 2.64 5.78 -12.74
CA VAL A 190 2.61 4.72 -11.71
C VAL A 190 1.28 4.76 -10.95
N PHE A 191 0.90 5.93 -10.42
CA PHE A 191 -0.34 6.12 -9.69
C PHE A 191 -1.57 5.74 -10.52
N ARG A 192 -1.62 6.21 -11.77
CA ARG A 192 -2.72 5.93 -12.70
C ARG A 192 -2.85 4.44 -12.95
N ARG A 193 -1.76 3.74 -13.28
CA ARG A 193 -1.80 2.31 -13.56
C ARG A 193 -2.18 1.48 -12.34
N ASN A 194 -1.73 1.89 -11.15
CA ASN A 194 -2.13 1.33 -9.88
C ASN A 194 -3.64 1.48 -9.66
N VAL A 195 -4.20 2.68 -9.87
CA VAL A 195 -5.65 2.91 -9.82
C VAL A 195 -6.41 2.04 -10.82
N HIS A 196 -5.91 1.90 -12.06
CA HIS A 196 -6.50 1.01 -13.06
C HIS A 196 -6.51 -0.46 -12.60
N ALA A 197 -5.39 -0.94 -12.04
CA ALA A 197 -5.27 -2.31 -11.55
C ALA A 197 -6.26 -2.58 -10.41
N LEU A 198 -6.37 -1.63 -9.46
CA LEU A 198 -7.27 -1.72 -8.33
C LEU A 198 -8.75 -1.78 -8.74
N HIS A 199 -9.19 -0.90 -9.65
CA HIS A 199 -10.61 -0.87 -10.07
C HIS A 199 -11.02 -2.10 -10.88
N ARG A 200 -10.06 -2.86 -11.43
CA ARG A 200 -10.31 -4.09 -12.20
C ARG A 200 -10.16 -5.35 -11.38
N TYR A 201 -9.89 -5.21 -10.08
CA TYR A 201 -9.68 -6.33 -9.20
C TYR A 201 -10.98 -6.75 -8.51
N ALA A 202 -11.14 -8.06 -8.38
CA ALA A 202 -12.10 -8.70 -7.49
C ALA A 202 -11.31 -9.72 -6.64
N PRO A 203 -11.35 -9.64 -5.29
CA PRO A 203 -10.65 -10.57 -4.43
C PRO A 203 -11.12 -12.01 -4.62
N GLU A 204 -10.17 -12.95 -4.59
CA GLU A 204 -10.49 -14.37 -4.53
C GLU A 204 -11.25 -14.70 -3.24
N PRO A 205 -12.32 -15.51 -3.27
CA PRO A 205 -13.05 -15.86 -2.07
C PRO A 205 -12.37 -16.96 -1.26
N GLY A 206 -12.74 -17.06 0.02
CA GLY A 206 -12.40 -18.21 0.87
C GLY A 206 -10.95 -18.25 1.36
N TYR A 207 -10.29 -17.10 1.54
CA TYR A 207 -8.92 -17.08 2.06
C TYR A 207 -8.86 -17.72 3.46
N PRO A 208 -8.04 -18.76 3.65
CA PRO A 208 -8.01 -19.53 4.89
C PRO A 208 -7.04 -18.96 5.94
N GLY A 209 -6.16 -18.03 5.55
CA GLY A 209 -5.17 -17.44 6.45
C GLY A 209 -5.76 -16.36 7.35
N ARG A 210 -4.98 -15.92 8.35
CA ARG A 210 -5.36 -14.84 9.27
C ARG A 210 -5.27 -13.49 8.57
N LEU A 211 -6.34 -12.70 8.67
CA LEU A 211 -6.39 -11.30 8.29
C LEU A 211 -6.57 -10.43 9.52
N LEU A 212 -5.72 -9.41 9.66
CA LEU A 212 -5.98 -8.25 10.51
C LEU A 212 -6.41 -7.09 9.61
N VAL A 213 -7.61 -6.57 9.82
CA VAL A 213 -8.10 -5.36 9.15
C VAL A 213 -8.05 -4.21 10.14
N ILE A 214 -7.35 -3.14 9.80
CA ILE A 214 -7.20 -1.94 10.62
C ILE A 214 -7.79 -0.77 9.83
N ASP A 215 -8.93 -0.24 10.25
CA ASP A 215 -9.56 0.91 9.63
C ASP A 215 -9.38 2.19 10.47
N GLY A 216 -9.35 3.35 9.81
CA GLY A 216 -9.38 4.64 10.51
C GLY A 216 -10.79 5.00 10.98
N GLU A 217 -10.93 5.50 12.20
CA GLU A 217 -12.21 6.01 12.74
C GLU A 217 -12.89 7.02 11.81
N ASP A 218 -12.09 7.91 11.20
CA ASP A 218 -12.54 8.98 10.31
C ASP A 218 -12.30 8.65 8.83
N SER A 219 -12.08 7.37 8.49
CA SER A 219 -11.80 6.98 7.12
C SER A 219 -13.00 7.17 6.20
N VAL A 220 -12.75 7.81 5.05
CA VAL A 220 -13.75 7.99 3.98
C VAL A 220 -14.12 6.70 3.27
N HIS A 221 -13.31 5.64 3.41
CA HIS A 221 -13.57 4.35 2.79
C HIS A 221 -14.54 3.51 3.61
N GLY A 222 -14.66 3.77 4.91
CA GLY A 222 -15.46 2.98 5.84
C GLY A 222 -15.03 1.51 5.94
N HIS A 223 -15.79 0.74 6.72
CA HIS A 223 -15.49 -0.67 6.97
C HIS A 223 -15.83 -1.56 5.77
N GLN A 224 -14.80 -2.10 5.14
CA GLN A 224 -14.94 -3.04 4.02
C GLN A 224 -15.26 -4.45 4.52
N ARG A 225 -16.05 -5.21 3.74
CA ARG A 225 -16.52 -6.55 4.13
C ARG A 225 -15.52 -7.67 3.85
N TRP A 226 -14.31 -7.57 4.41
CA TRP A 226 -13.27 -8.61 4.27
C TRP A 226 -13.68 -10.01 4.74
N THR A 227 -14.69 -10.11 5.61
CA THR A 227 -15.34 -11.38 6.00
C THR A 227 -16.08 -12.09 4.87
N ASP A 228 -16.44 -11.39 3.79
CA ASP A 228 -17.11 -12.01 2.63
C ASP A 228 -16.14 -12.86 1.80
N VAL A 229 -14.82 -12.59 1.90
CA VAL A 229 -13.77 -13.26 1.11
C VAL A 229 -12.75 -14.00 1.96
N ALA A 230 -12.81 -13.92 3.29
CA ALA A 230 -11.87 -14.58 4.19
C ALA A 230 -12.56 -15.15 5.42
N GLN A 231 -12.01 -16.26 5.94
CA GLN A 231 -12.63 -16.98 7.05
C GLN A 231 -12.16 -16.49 8.43
N ASN A 232 -10.92 -16.03 8.53
CA ASN A 232 -10.29 -15.64 9.79
C ASN A 232 -9.93 -14.17 9.77
N VAL A 233 -10.91 -13.31 10.09
CA VAL A 233 -10.78 -11.85 10.05
C VAL A 233 -10.92 -11.28 11.46
N ARG A 234 -9.87 -10.61 11.94
CA ARG A 234 -9.92 -9.70 13.08
C ARG A 234 -9.98 -8.28 12.53
N ALA A 235 -11.08 -7.57 12.74
CA ALA A 235 -11.22 -6.16 12.35
C ALA A 235 -11.12 -5.27 13.59
N VAL A 236 -10.35 -4.19 13.48
CA VAL A 236 -10.16 -3.17 14.52
C VAL A 236 -10.20 -1.78 13.90
N THR A 237 -10.64 -0.80 14.68
CA THR A 237 -10.62 0.60 14.30
C THR A 237 -9.60 1.33 15.17
N VAL A 238 -8.84 2.25 14.59
CA VAL A 238 -7.87 3.07 15.33
C VAL A 238 -8.02 4.55 14.97
N PRO A 239 -7.55 5.49 15.82
CA PRO A 239 -7.74 6.91 15.60
C PRO A 239 -7.14 7.41 14.29
N GLY A 240 -7.89 8.26 13.58
CA GLY A 240 -7.44 8.94 12.36
C GLY A 240 -8.23 8.59 11.10
N ASP A 241 -7.84 9.25 10.02
CA ASP A 241 -8.35 9.07 8.67
C ASP A 241 -7.36 8.24 7.83
N HIS A 242 -7.71 8.00 6.55
CA HIS A 242 -6.89 7.23 5.60
C HIS A 242 -5.38 7.57 5.61
N PHE A 243 -5.02 8.83 5.86
CA PHE A 243 -3.64 9.32 5.87
C PHE A 243 -3.07 9.53 7.28
N SER A 244 -3.88 9.99 8.23
CA SER A 244 -3.41 10.29 9.59
C SER A 244 -3.20 9.03 10.43
N LEU A 245 -3.70 7.87 10.00
CA LEU A 245 -3.29 6.53 10.47
C LEU A 245 -1.77 6.33 10.48
N TRP A 246 -1.04 6.99 9.58
CA TRP A 246 0.42 6.85 9.47
C TRP A 246 1.20 7.89 10.28
N ARG A 247 0.55 8.65 11.17
CA ARG A 247 1.18 9.69 12.00
C ARG A 247 0.59 9.73 13.42
N GLY A 248 1.34 10.34 14.34
CA GLY A 248 0.84 10.66 15.69
C GLY A 248 0.16 9.50 16.41
N ALA A 249 -1.03 9.75 16.97
CA ALA A 249 -1.81 8.75 17.71
C ALA A 249 -2.28 7.58 16.83
N GLY A 250 -2.61 7.83 15.55
CA GLY A 250 -3.00 6.79 14.60
C GLY A 250 -1.89 5.77 14.36
N MET A 251 -0.66 6.27 14.15
CA MET A 251 0.51 5.39 13.98
C MET A 251 0.78 4.56 15.24
N ALA A 252 0.70 5.17 16.42
CA ALA A 252 0.95 4.46 17.68
C ALA A 252 -0.04 3.29 17.86
N ALA A 253 -1.34 3.53 17.65
CA ALA A 253 -2.37 2.51 17.77
C ALA A 253 -2.27 1.45 16.66
N LEU A 254 -1.98 1.85 15.42
CA LEU A 254 -1.74 0.94 14.30
C LEU A 254 -0.57 -0.01 14.59
N VAL A 255 0.57 0.53 15.03
CA VAL A 255 1.76 -0.26 15.36
C VAL A 255 1.47 -1.25 16.48
N GLU A 256 0.70 -0.85 17.50
CA GLU A 256 0.32 -1.74 18.60
C GLU A 256 -0.45 -2.95 18.10
N GLN A 257 -1.46 -2.75 17.25
CA GLN A 257 -2.26 -3.84 16.67
C GLN A 257 -1.40 -4.75 15.77
N VAL A 258 -0.54 -4.17 14.93
CA VAL A 258 0.39 -4.94 14.07
C VAL A 258 1.34 -5.77 14.91
N ARG A 259 1.92 -5.18 15.97
CA ARG A 259 2.87 -5.86 16.86
C ARG A 259 2.22 -7.02 17.61
N GLU A 260 1.01 -6.82 18.14
CA GLU A 260 0.24 -7.87 18.82
C GLU A 260 -0.03 -9.04 17.86
N ALA A 261 -0.57 -8.76 16.68
CA ALA A 261 -0.88 -9.80 15.70
C ALA A 261 0.36 -10.54 15.20
N LEU A 262 1.49 -9.85 15.03
CA LEU A 262 2.76 -10.49 14.68
C LEU A 262 3.27 -11.42 15.78
N ARG A 263 3.12 -11.06 17.06
CA ARG A 263 3.50 -11.94 18.19
C ARG A 263 2.63 -13.19 18.25
N GLU A 264 1.33 -13.07 17.95
CA GLU A 264 0.39 -14.18 17.94
C GLU A 264 0.54 -15.12 16.74
N ALA A 265 0.90 -14.57 15.57
CA ALA A 265 1.04 -15.34 14.34
C ALA A 265 2.43 -15.94 14.15
N CYS A 266 3.48 -15.23 14.58
CA CYS A 266 4.88 -15.63 14.43
C CYS A 266 5.63 -15.46 15.76
N PRO A 267 5.35 -16.32 16.76
CA PRO A 267 6.07 -16.27 18.03
C PRO A 267 7.57 -16.46 17.76
N ALA A 268 8.40 -15.58 18.34
CA ALA A 268 9.85 -15.75 18.27
C ALA A 268 10.21 -17.14 18.79
N ALA A 269 11.16 -17.82 18.13
CA ALA A 269 11.69 -19.08 18.63
C ALA A 269 12.12 -18.88 20.09
N GLN A 270 11.52 -19.62 21.02
CA GLN A 270 11.95 -19.60 22.42
C GLN A 270 13.45 -19.94 22.41
N LYS A 271 14.30 -18.99 22.84
CA LYS A 271 15.68 -19.33 23.18
C LYS A 271 15.57 -20.35 24.31
N VAL A 272 15.76 -21.62 23.98
CA VAL A 272 15.94 -22.68 24.96
C VAL A 272 17.12 -22.23 25.82
N ARG A 273 16.84 -21.78 27.04
CA ARG A 273 17.88 -21.56 28.04
C ARG A 273 18.45 -22.95 28.33
N ALA A 274 19.63 -23.22 27.79
CA ALA A 274 20.49 -24.29 28.27
C ALA A 274 21.01 -23.93 29.68
#